data_AF-A0A7S0ESA2-F1
#
_entry.id   AF-A0A7S0ESA2-F1
#
_cell.length_a   1.000
_cell.length_b   1.000
_cell.length_c   1.000
_cell.angle_alpha   90.00
_cell.angle_beta   90.00
_cell.angle_gamma   90.00
#
_symmetry.space_group_name_H-M   'P 1'
#
loop_
_entity.id
_entity.type
_entity.pdbx_description
1 polymer ?
#
loop_
_entity_poly.entity_id
_entity_poly.type
_entity_poly.pdbx_seq_one_letter_code
_entity_poly.pdbx_strand_id
1 'polypeptide(L)'
;RNDIYLDNEPIRPAGVEWLNESQLRVTLTEGRHRQIRRMCDLVGWHATAIKRVRIGSLRLGGLNIGNWATLPEVSVKALSQPQKQGAAHLHSTTPPLPEKRVA
;
A
#
# COMPACT_ATOMS: atom_id res chain seq x y z
N ARG A 1 5.14 -12.39 -13.12
CA ARG A 1 5.49 -12.74 -11.72
C ARG A 1 6.68 -11.86 -11.39
N ASN A 2 6.46 -10.74 -10.69
CA ASN A 2 7.54 -9.79 -10.41
C ASN A 2 8.11 -10.13 -9.04
N ASP A 3 9.20 -10.88 -9.05
CA ASP A 3 9.93 -11.25 -7.83
C ASP A 3 10.75 -10.03 -7.40
N ILE A 4 10.13 -9.13 -6.63
CA ILE A 4 10.82 -7.98 -6.02
C ILE A 4 11.49 -8.46 -4.74
N TYR A 5 12.79 -8.19 -4.63
CA TYR A 5 13.58 -8.49 -3.45
C TYR A 5 13.90 -7.19 -2.70
N LEU A 6 13.83 -7.24 -1.38
CA LEU A 6 14.32 -6.19 -0.49
C LEU A 6 15.25 -6.84 0.54
N ASP A 7 16.45 -6.27 0.71
CA ASP A 7 17.45 -6.77 1.66
C ASP A 7 17.84 -8.24 1.37
N ASN A 8 17.93 -8.61 0.09
CA ASN A 8 18.16 -9.98 -0.41
C ASN A 8 17.09 -11.01 -0.04
N GLU A 9 15.93 -10.57 0.45
CA GLU A 9 14.79 -11.44 0.73
C GLU A 9 13.61 -11.11 -0.19
N PRO A 10 12.84 -12.13 -0.64
CA PRO A 10 11.64 -11.88 -1.41
C PRO A 10 10.57 -11.20 -0.54
N ILE A 11 9.90 -10.20 -1.09
CA ILE A 11 8.74 -9.59 -0.42
C ILE A 11 7.54 -10.54 -0.46
N ARG A 12 6.64 -10.41 0.52
CA ARG A 12 5.33 -11.08 0.43
C ARG A 12 4.53 -10.49 -0.72
N PRO A 13 3.61 -11.27 -1.34
CA PRO A 13 2.74 -10.77 -2.38
C PRO A 13 2.02 -9.49 -1.95
N ALA A 14 2.17 -8.45 -2.76
CA ALA A 14 1.52 -7.15 -2.58
C ALA A 14 0.42 -7.00 -3.64
N GLY A 15 -0.76 -6.52 -3.22
CA GLY A 15 -1.78 -6.05 -4.15
C GLY A 15 -1.43 -4.65 -4.61
N VAL A 16 -1.40 -4.42 -5.92
CA VAL A 16 -1.11 -3.11 -6.51
C VAL A 16 -2.17 -2.81 -7.56
N GLU A 17 -2.80 -1.65 -7.44
CA GLU A 17 -3.84 -1.16 -8.35
C GLU A 17 -3.57 0.30 -8.67
N TRP A 18 -3.79 0.68 -9.93
CA TRP A 18 -3.75 2.07 -10.35
C TRP A 18 -5.04 2.78 -9.98
N LEU A 19 -4.91 3.91 -9.28
CA LEU A 19 -6.05 4.79 -9.00
C LEU A 19 -6.20 5.86 -10.08
N ASN A 20 -5.08 6.29 -10.66
CA ASN A 20 -4.95 7.21 -11.79
C ASN A 20 -3.49 7.19 -12.27
N GLU A 21 -3.13 8.07 -13.21
CA GLU A 21 -1.80 8.16 -13.84
C GLU A 21 -0.62 8.30 -12.86
N SER A 22 -0.84 8.85 -11.65
CA SER A 22 0.23 9.14 -10.69
C SER A 22 0.01 8.53 -9.30
N GLN A 23 -1.08 7.78 -9.10
CA GLN A 23 -1.45 7.24 -7.80
C GLN A 23 -1.67 5.73 -7.84
N LEU A 24 -1.03 5.07 -6.87
CA LEU A 24 -1.11 3.64 -6.64
C LEU A 24 -1.84 3.34 -5.33
N ARG A 25 -2.74 2.37 -5.37
CA ARG A 25 -3.23 1.68 -4.18
C ARG A 25 -2.41 0.44 -3.97
N VAL A 26 -1.66 0.42 -2.87
CA VAL A 26 -0.83 -0.73 -2.46
C VAL A 26 -1.41 -1.36 -1.21
N THR A 27 -1.62 -2.68 -1.24
CA THR A 27 -2.05 -3.49 -0.10
C THR A 27 -0.94 -4.45 0.29
N LEU A 28 -0.42 -4.28 1.50
CA LEU A 28 0.67 -5.09 2.07
C LEU A 28 0.17 -5.90 3.27
N THR A 29 0.77 -7.07 3.47
CA THR A 29 0.56 -7.95 4.64
C THR A 29 1.81 -8.02 5.55
N GLU A 30 2.84 -7.27 5.21
CA GLU A 30 4.06 -7.06 5.99
C GLU A 30 4.40 -5.56 6.02
N GLY A 31 5.34 -5.16 6.89
CA GLY A 31 5.74 -3.77 7.08
C GLY A 31 7.25 -3.61 7.19
N ARG A 32 7.99 -3.92 6.12
CA ARG A 32 9.46 -3.72 6.09
C ARG A 32 9.79 -2.22 6.02
N HIS A 33 10.97 -1.83 6.51
CA HIS A 33 11.40 -0.42 6.53
C HIS A 33 11.29 0.21 5.13
N ARG A 34 10.52 1.30 5.00
CA ARG A 34 10.31 2.03 3.73
C ARG A 34 9.92 1.15 2.52
N GLN A 35 9.27 0.00 2.73
CA GLN A 35 9.01 -1.03 1.70
C GLN A 35 8.41 -0.46 0.41
N ILE A 36 7.31 0.31 0.49
CA ILE A 36 6.66 0.89 -0.69
C ILE A 36 7.60 1.81 -1.47
N ARG A 37 8.36 2.66 -0.78
CA ARG A 37 9.29 3.59 -1.42
C ARG A 37 10.37 2.81 -2.17
N ARG A 38 10.97 1.82 -1.50
CA ARG A 38 12.00 0.96 -2.09
C ARG A 38 11.47 0.15 -3.28
N MET A 39 10.24 -0.37 -3.20
CA MET A 39 9.59 -1.05 -4.32
C MET A 39 9.39 -0.13 -5.52
N CYS A 40 8.94 1.11 -5.31
CA CYS A 40 8.80 2.10 -6.37
C CYS A 40 10.15 2.46 -7.00
N ASP A 41 11.18 2.71 -6.17
CA ASP A 41 12.50 3.10 -6.65
C ASP A 41 13.12 2.01 -7.55
N LEU A 42 12.93 0.72 -7.21
CA LEU A 42 13.38 -0.41 -8.02
C LEU A 42 12.75 -0.48 -9.41
N VAL A 43 11.55 0.07 -9.60
CA VAL A 43 10.86 0.10 -10.90
C VAL A 43 10.96 1.47 -11.59
N GLY A 44 11.81 2.37 -11.08
CA GLY A 44 12.04 3.70 -11.65
C GLY A 44 10.97 4.74 -11.29
N TRP A 45 10.16 4.50 -10.25
CA TRP A 45 9.17 5.44 -9.74
C TRP A 45 9.61 6.03 -8.41
N HIS A 46 9.30 7.30 -8.17
CA HIS A 46 9.58 7.94 -6.88
C HIS A 46 8.28 8.26 -6.13
N ALA A 47 8.08 7.59 -5.00
CA ALA A 47 6.92 7.84 -4.15
C ALA A 47 7.08 9.18 -3.42
N THR A 48 6.38 10.23 -3.88
CA THR A 48 6.41 11.57 -3.28
C THR A 48 5.60 11.64 -1.99
N ALA A 49 4.42 11.03 -1.96
CA ALA A 49 3.54 10.98 -0.80
C ALA A 49 3.02 9.55 -0.56
N ILE A 50 2.85 9.19 0.71
CA ILE A 50 2.23 7.93 1.12
C ILE A 50 1.17 8.24 2.17
N LYS A 51 -0.07 7.85 1.90
CA LYS A 51 -1.18 7.96 2.83
C LYS A 51 -1.74 6.58 3.16
N ARG A 52 -1.67 6.18 4.43
CA ARG A 52 -2.30 4.95 4.89
C ARG A 52 -3.79 5.19 5.13
N VAL A 53 -4.63 4.61 4.29
CA VAL A 53 -6.09 4.80 4.34
C VAL A 53 -6.84 3.66 5.03
N ARG A 54 -6.17 2.52 5.29
CA ARG A 54 -6.78 1.32 5.87
C ARG A 54 -5.74 0.48 6.64
N ILE A 55 -6.17 -0.15 7.72
CA ILE A 55 -5.42 -1.18 8.47
C ILE A 55 -6.40 -2.32 8.76
N GLY A 56 -6.17 -3.51 8.19
CA GLY A 56 -7.09 -4.64 8.36
C GLY A 56 -8.52 -4.27 7.95
N SER A 57 -9.48 -4.39 8.87
CA SER A 57 -10.88 -3.96 8.66
C SER A 57 -11.11 -2.46 8.90
N LEU A 58 -10.19 -1.77 9.59
CA LEU A 58 -10.33 -0.36 9.95
C LEU A 58 -9.98 0.56 8.77
N ARG A 59 -10.90 1.49 8.45
CA ARG A 59 -10.69 2.54 7.44
C ARG A 59 -10.44 3.87 8.14
N LEU A 60 -9.64 4.73 7.51
CA LEU A 60 -9.37 6.10 8.00
C LEU A 60 -10.65 6.97 8.02
N GLY A 61 -11.57 6.75 7.08
CA GLY A 61 -12.83 7.50 7.01
C GLY A 61 -12.62 8.99 6.79
N GLY A 62 -13.41 9.82 7.46
CA GLY A 62 -13.37 11.28 7.40
C GLY A 62 -12.47 11.95 8.45
N LEU A 63 -11.53 11.22 9.06
CA LEU A 63 -10.64 11.79 10.08
C LEU A 63 -9.65 12.78 9.44
N ASN A 64 -9.68 14.02 9.92
CA ASN A 64 -8.77 15.07 9.47
C ASN A 64 -7.33 14.81 9.92
N ILE A 65 -6.37 15.36 9.18
CA ILE A 65 -4.94 15.28 9.52
C ILE A 65 -4.71 15.92 10.90
N GLY A 66 -3.93 15.24 11.75
CA GLY A 66 -3.63 15.69 13.11
C GLY A 66 -4.66 15.27 14.16
N ASN A 67 -5.85 14.84 13.74
CA ASN A 67 -6.88 14.38 14.67
C ASN A 67 -6.77 12.89 14.96
N TRP A 68 -7.29 12.49 16.12
CA TRP A 68 -7.46 11.10 16.53
C TRP A 68 -8.90 10.88 17.00
N ALA A 69 -9.33 9.62 17.00
CA ALA A 69 -10.64 9.22 17.47
C ALA A 69 -10.55 7.89 18.23
N THR A 70 -11.38 7.73 19.26
CA THR A 70 -11.48 6.47 19.99
C THR A 70 -12.21 5.43 19.14
N LEU A 71 -11.66 4.22 19.08
CA LEU A 71 -12.29 3.11 18.36
C LEU A 71 -13.36 2.45 19.24
N PRO A 72 -14.55 2.14 18.71
CA PRO A 72 -15.52 1.35 19.44
C PRO A 72 -15.01 -0.07 19.64
N GLU A 73 -15.43 -0.72 20.73
CA GLU A 73 -14.93 -2.05 21.13
C GLU A 73 -15.08 -3.11 20.02
N VAL A 74 -16.15 -3.02 19.21
CA VAL A 74 -16.36 -3.86 18.04
C VAL A 74 -15.24 -3.75 17.01
N SER A 75 -14.73 -2.55 16.74
CA SER A 75 -13.63 -2.33 15.81
C SER A 75 -12.30 -2.81 16.37
N VAL A 76 -12.09 -2.64 17.68
CA VAL A 76 -10.90 -3.17 18.38
C VAL A 76 -10.89 -4.71 18.28
N LYS A 77 -12.01 -5.37 18.60
CA LYS A 77 -12.15 -6.83 18.45
C LYS A 77 -11.90 -7.29 17.02
N ALA A 78 -12.43 -6.58 16.03
CA ALA A 78 -12.22 -6.90 14.62
C ALA A 78 -10.74 -6.78 14.18
N LEU A 79 -9.96 -5.88 14.81
CA LEU A 79 -8.52 -5.73 14.55
C LEU A 79 -7.69 -6.82 15.20
N SER A 80 -8.12 -7.35 16.35
CA SER A 80 -7.44 -8.45 17.04
C SER A 80 -7.61 -9.81 16.36
N GLN A 81 -8.60 -9.95 15.47
CA GLN A 81 -8.87 -11.20 14.78
C GLN A 81 -8.07 -11.33 13.47
N PRO A 82 -7.54 -12.54 13.16
CA PRO A 82 -6.86 -12.79 11.90
C PRO A 82 -7.82 -12.56 10.73
N GLN A 83 -7.52 -11.56 9.91
CA GLN A 83 -8.33 -11.22 8.75
C GLN A 83 -8.03 -12.19 7.60
N LYS A 84 -9.07 -12.72 6.96
CA LYS A 84 -8.93 -13.50 5.72
C LYS A 84 -8.35 -12.59 4.64
N GLN A 85 -7.21 -12.98 4.08
CA GLN A 85 -6.56 -12.22 3.02
C GLN A 85 -7.45 -12.26 1.78
N GLY A 86 -8.01 -11.10 1.41
CA GLY A 86 -8.54 -10.94 0.05
C GLY A 86 -7.38 -11.13 -0.92
N ALA A 87 -7.60 -11.93 -1.98
CA ALA A 87 -6.59 -12.09 -3.01
C ALA A 87 -6.11 -10.72 -3.46
N ALA A 88 -4.79 -10.54 -3.56
CA ALA A 88 -4.21 -9.38 -4.21
C ALA A 88 -4.81 -9.32 -5.63
N HIS A 89 -5.80 -8.46 -5.84
CA HIS A 89 -6.35 -8.28 -7.17
C HIS A 89 -5.25 -7.63 -8.00
N LEU A 90 -4.61 -8.44 -8.84
CA LEU A 90 -3.67 -7.99 -9.85
C LEU A 90 -4.50 -7.39 -10.99
N HIS A 91 -4.92 -6.13 -10.86
CA HIS A 91 -5.47 -5.41 -11.99
C HIS A 91 -4.28 -4.95 -12.85
N SER A 92 -4.02 -5.67 -13.94
CA SER A 92 -3.07 -5.27 -14.97
C SER A 92 -3.64 -4.14 -15.82
N THR A 93 -3.89 -2.97 -15.21
CA THR A 93 -4.06 -1.75 -15.98
C THR A 93 -2.68 -1.13 -16.04
N THR A 94 -1.95 -1.37 -17.14
CA THR A 94 -0.63 -0.76 -17.32
C THR A 94 -0.82 0.76 -17.30
N PRO A 95 -0.20 1.47 -16.35
CA PRO A 95 -0.21 2.92 -16.37
C PRO A 95 0.63 3.42 -17.55
N PRO A 96 0.42 4.65 -18.02
CA PRO A 96 1.44 5.28 -18.84
C PRO A 96 2.74 5.37 -18.02
N LEU A 97 3.85 4.91 -18.60
CA LEU A 97 5.17 5.16 -18.04
C LEU A 97 5.33 6.68 -17.93
N PRO A 98 5.75 7.22 -16.77
CA PRO A 98 6.01 8.64 -16.65
C PRO A 98 7.12 8.99 -17.63
N GLU A 99 6.82 9.86 -18.60
CA GLU A 99 7.85 10.50 -19.40
C GLU A 99 8.85 11.12 -18.42
N LYS A 100 10.13 10.81 -18.61
CA LYS A 100 11.24 11.23 -17.76
C LYS A 100 11.07 12.70 -17.40
N ARG A 101 10.59 13.00 -16.18
CA ARG A 101 10.76 14.33 -15.61
C ARG A 101 12.23 14.44 -15.25
N VAL A 102 12.97 15.02 -16.19
CA VAL A 102 14.35 15.48 -16.01
C VAL A 102 14.36 16.43 -14.81
N ALA A 103 15.27 16.12 -13.88
CA ALA A 103 15.79 16.88 -12.72
C ALA A 103 14.98 18.09 -12.21
#